data_AF-A0A3C1B574-F1
#
_entry.id   AF-A0A3C1B574-F1
#
_cell.length_a   1.000
_cell.length_b   1.000
_cell.length_c   1.000
_cell.angle_alpha   90.00
_cell.angle_beta   90.00
_cell.angle_gamma   90.00
#
_symmetry.space_group_name_H-M   'P 1'
#
loop_
_entity.id
_entity.type
_entity.pdbx_description
1 polymer ?
#
loop_
_entity_poly.entity_id
_entity_poly.type
_entity_poly.pdbx_seq_one_letter_code
_entity_poly.pdbx_strand_id
1 'polypeptide(L)'
;MALSSIESHKSSIRNTDANIIAIMAYLAAGIIGWIPIVQYLSWIIPLLIFLTEKQSKFVKFHAVQSFIITLIDSVISFILIVIIRNTVIINAIADMENTLGAFAWMAILTGLATVVSLIYSVFAIIALVNAYQYKLYKIPVIGSIAEKIAAKKG
;
A
#
# COMPACT_ATOMS: atom_id res chain seq x y z
N MET A 1 -14.25 -18.89 6.20
CA MET A 1 -13.46 -19.58 5.16
C MET A 1 -12.10 -19.91 5.77
N ALA A 2 -11.82 -21.17 6.09
CA ALA A 2 -10.53 -21.56 6.67
C ALA A 2 -9.43 -21.31 5.64
N LEU A 3 -8.46 -20.45 5.96
CA LEU A 3 -7.30 -20.21 5.11
C LEU A 3 -6.44 -21.47 5.16
N SER A 4 -6.48 -22.30 4.11
CA SER A 4 -5.55 -23.41 3.97
C SER A 4 -4.13 -22.84 3.95
N SER A 5 -3.30 -23.26 4.90
CA SER A 5 -1.88 -22.90 4.94
C SER A 5 -1.19 -23.45 3.69
N ILE A 6 -0.39 -22.62 3.03
CA ILE A 6 0.46 -23.05 1.93
C ILE A 6 1.71 -23.71 2.52
N GLU A 7 2.20 -24.76 1.86
CA GLU A 7 3.47 -25.39 2.24
C GLU A 7 4.64 -24.41 2.13
N SER A 8 5.59 -24.54 3.06
CA SER A 8 6.82 -23.75 3.01
C SER A 8 7.61 -24.07 1.75
N HIS A 9 8.04 -23.04 1.04
CA HIS A 9 8.81 -23.14 -0.18
C HIS A 9 9.69 -21.91 -0.38
N LYS A 10 10.61 -22.01 -1.36
CA LYS A 10 11.53 -20.93 -1.73
C LYS A 10 10.95 -20.06 -2.85
N SER A 11 11.31 -18.78 -2.80
CA SER A 11 11.12 -17.80 -3.85
C SER A 11 12.23 -17.93 -4.90
N SER A 12 11.93 -17.57 -6.16
CA SER A 12 12.98 -17.44 -7.17
C SER A 12 13.94 -16.27 -6.89
N ILE A 13 13.55 -15.33 -6.02
CA ILE A 13 14.38 -14.22 -5.60
C ILE A 13 15.42 -14.75 -4.61
N ARG A 14 16.65 -14.91 -5.10
CA ARG A 14 17.82 -15.32 -4.30
C ARG A 14 17.60 -16.61 -3.49
N ASN A 15 16.73 -17.51 -3.93
CA ASN A 15 16.40 -18.75 -3.21
C ASN A 15 16.00 -18.50 -1.72
N THR A 16 15.36 -17.36 -1.45
CA THR A 16 14.95 -16.95 -0.09
C THR A 16 13.60 -17.56 0.27
N ASP A 17 13.27 -17.68 1.55
CA ASP A 17 11.95 -18.17 1.97
C ASP A 17 10.83 -17.27 1.46
N ALA A 18 9.79 -17.88 0.88
CA ALA A 18 8.71 -17.16 0.23
C ALA A 18 7.93 -16.25 1.19
N ASN A 19 7.77 -16.64 2.46
CA ASN A 19 7.16 -15.79 3.48
C ASN A 19 7.97 -14.51 3.76
N ILE A 20 9.30 -14.59 3.77
CA ILE A 20 10.18 -13.43 3.98
C ILE A 20 10.02 -12.43 2.83
N ILE A 21 10.04 -12.90 1.58
CA ILE A 21 9.81 -12.03 0.42
C ILE A 21 8.41 -11.38 0.47
N ALA A 22 7.38 -12.15 0.82
CA ALA A 22 6.02 -11.63 0.93
C ALA A 22 5.89 -10.57 2.05
N ILE A 23 6.53 -10.76 3.20
CA ILE A 23 6.58 -9.77 4.28
C ILE A 23 7.31 -8.51 3.83
N MET A 24 8.44 -8.64 3.13
CA MET A 24 9.19 -7.48 2.64
C MET A 24 8.35 -6.60 1.72
N ALA A 25 7.44 -7.17 0.92
CA ALA A 25 6.54 -6.39 0.08
C ALA A 25 5.69 -5.41 0.90
N TYR A 26 5.13 -5.86 2.03
CA TYR A 26 4.33 -5.02 2.91
C TYR A 26 5.17 -4.12 3.81
N LEU A 27 6.27 -4.64 4.37
CA LEU A 27 7.09 -3.91 5.32
C LEU A 27 7.77 -2.71 4.65
N ALA A 28 8.40 -2.93 3.49
CA ALA A 28 9.08 -1.85 2.77
C ALA A 28 8.08 -0.80 2.30
N ALA A 29 6.96 -1.21 1.71
CA ALA A 29 5.94 -0.28 1.24
C ALA A 29 5.25 0.46 2.40
N GLY A 30 5.01 -0.23 3.51
CA GLY A 30 4.48 0.37 4.73
C GLY A 30 5.39 1.45 5.26
N ILE A 31 6.67 1.15 5.50
CA ILE A 31 7.64 2.14 6.00
C ILE A 31 7.74 3.35 5.06
N ILE A 32 7.88 3.12 3.75
CA ILE A 32 7.96 4.20 2.75
C ILE A 32 6.67 5.02 2.72
N GLY A 33 5.50 4.39 2.86
CA GLY A 33 4.20 5.05 2.86
C GLY A 33 4.01 6.08 3.99
N TRP A 34 4.78 5.96 5.08
CA TRP A 34 4.75 6.89 6.20
C TRP A 34 5.78 8.03 6.11
N ILE A 35 6.62 8.04 5.06
CA ILE A 35 7.63 9.08 4.85
C ILE A 35 7.05 10.15 3.90
N PRO A 36 6.89 11.41 4.36
CA PRO A 36 6.42 12.50 3.51
C PRO A 36 7.24 12.62 2.22
N ILE A 37 6.58 13.00 1.12
CA ILE A 37 7.15 13.14 -0.24
C ILE A 37 7.52 11.78 -0.88
N VAL A 38 8.15 10.86 -0.15
CA VAL A 38 8.57 9.55 -0.69
C VAL A 38 7.42 8.56 -0.76
N GLN A 39 6.37 8.73 0.06
CA GLN A 39 5.20 7.86 0.11
C GLN A 39 4.55 7.59 -1.26
N TYR A 40 4.63 8.54 -2.21
CA TYR A 40 4.07 8.40 -3.56
C TYR A 40 4.78 7.33 -4.41
N LEU A 41 5.92 6.83 -3.95
CA LEU A 41 6.72 5.77 -4.58
C LEU A 41 6.66 4.44 -3.81
N SER A 42 5.86 4.35 -2.74
CA SER A 42 5.73 3.15 -1.89
C SER A 42 5.33 1.90 -2.67
N TRP A 43 4.58 2.06 -3.76
CA TRP A 43 4.12 0.98 -4.64
C TRP A 43 5.21 0.36 -5.52
N ILE A 44 6.37 1.00 -5.67
CA ILE A 44 7.45 0.52 -6.55
C ILE A 44 8.03 -0.80 -6.04
N ILE A 45 8.31 -0.89 -4.74
CA ILE A 45 8.92 -2.11 -4.14
C ILE A 45 8.06 -3.36 -4.36
N PRO A 46 6.76 -3.39 -4.00
CA PRO A 46 5.93 -4.56 -4.23
C PRO A 46 5.74 -4.86 -5.73
N LEU A 47 5.74 -3.85 -6.60
CA LEU A 47 5.73 -4.07 -8.04
C LEU A 47 7.01 -4.78 -8.52
N LEU A 48 8.18 -4.35 -8.07
CA LEU A 48 9.46 -4.97 -8.42
C LEU A 48 9.50 -6.43 -7.94
N ILE A 49 9.02 -6.72 -6.72
CA ILE A 49 8.91 -8.09 -6.21
C ILE A 49 8.01 -8.93 -7.12
N PHE A 50 6.84 -8.41 -7.51
CA PHE A 50 5.93 -9.13 -8.40
C PHE A 50 6.55 -9.42 -9.79
N LEU A 51 7.28 -8.46 -10.36
CA LEU A 51 7.89 -8.62 -11.68
C LEU A 51 9.10 -9.57 -11.67
N THR A 52 9.83 -9.62 -10.56
CA THR A 52 11.03 -10.44 -10.40
C THR A 52 10.73 -11.87 -9.97
N GLU A 53 9.68 -12.10 -9.18
CA GLU A 53 9.25 -13.43 -8.78
C GLU A 53 8.77 -14.26 -9.99
N LYS A 54 9.33 -15.46 -10.16
CA LYS A 54 9.02 -16.36 -11.27
C LYS A 54 8.27 -17.61 -10.82
N GLN A 55 8.54 -18.14 -9.63
CA GLN A 55 8.11 -19.47 -9.22
C GLN A 55 6.99 -19.45 -8.19
N SER A 56 7.05 -18.56 -7.20
CA SER A 56 6.09 -18.55 -6.09
C SER A 56 4.82 -17.75 -6.41
N LYS A 57 3.69 -18.46 -6.59
CA LYS A 57 2.35 -17.84 -6.68
C LYS A 57 1.97 -17.11 -5.39
N PHE A 58 2.46 -17.60 -4.25
CA PHE A 58 2.25 -16.99 -2.93
C PHE A 58 2.91 -15.61 -2.83
N VAL A 59 4.18 -15.49 -3.24
CA VAL A 59 4.88 -14.20 -3.30
C VAL A 59 4.21 -13.26 -4.29
N LYS A 60 3.87 -13.75 -5.50
CA LYS A 60 3.15 -12.95 -6.51
C LYS A 60 1.83 -12.39 -5.96
N PHE A 61 1.06 -13.20 -5.24
CA PHE A 61 -0.20 -12.75 -4.62
C PHE A 61 0.03 -11.60 -3.65
N HIS A 62 0.92 -11.78 -2.67
CA HIS A 62 1.16 -10.76 -1.64
C HIS A 62 1.80 -9.49 -2.23
N ALA A 63 2.71 -9.65 -3.20
CA ALA A 63 3.32 -8.55 -3.92
C ALA A 63 2.28 -7.74 -4.71
N VAL A 64 1.37 -8.39 -5.46
CA VAL A 64 0.30 -7.68 -6.18
C VAL A 64 -0.67 -7.02 -5.21
N GLN A 65 -1.08 -7.71 -4.15
CA GLN A 65 -1.98 -7.14 -3.14
C GLN A 65 -1.36 -5.90 -2.47
N SER A 66 -0.08 -5.97 -2.11
CA SER A 66 0.67 -4.83 -1.58
C SER A 66 0.84 -3.72 -2.60
N PHE A 67 1.07 -4.03 -3.87
CA PHE A 67 1.17 -3.06 -4.95
C PHE A 67 -0.14 -2.30 -5.14
N ILE A 68 -1.28 -3.00 -5.21
CA ILE A 68 -2.59 -2.38 -5.43
C ILE A 68 -2.94 -1.43 -4.28
N ILE A 69 -2.82 -1.88 -3.01
CA ILE A 69 -3.20 -1.05 -1.87
C ILE A 69 -2.32 0.20 -1.75
N THR A 70 -1.01 0.07 -1.99
CA THR A 70 -0.08 1.21 -1.89
C THR A 70 -0.17 2.15 -3.09
N LEU A 71 -0.51 1.65 -4.28
CA LEU A 71 -0.79 2.49 -5.44
C LEU A 71 -2.06 3.31 -5.23
N ILE A 72 -3.13 2.71 -4.71
CA ILE A 72 -4.38 3.42 -4.40
C ILE A 72 -4.12 4.51 -3.36
N ASP A 73 -3.45 4.19 -2.26
CA ASP A 73 -3.10 5.16 -1.22
C ASP A 73 -2.22 6.31 -1.76
N SER A 74 -1.24 5.99 -2.61
CA SER A 74 -0.38 6.99 -3.26
C SER A 74 -1.16 7.94 -4.17
N VAL A 75 -2.08 7.41 -5.00
CA VAL A 75 -2.91 8.22 -5.92
C VAL A 75 -3.87 9.11 -5.13
N ILE A 76 -4.55 8.57 -4.12
CA ILE A 76 -5.46 9.34 -3.26
C ILE A 76 -4.69 10.46 -2.55
N SER A 77 -3.56 10.13 -1.93
CA SER A 77 -2.70 11.10 -1.24
C SER A 77 -2.20 12.20 -2.18
N PHE A 78 -1.85 11.85 -3.42
CA PHE A 78 -1.41 12.81 -4.42
C PHE A 78 -2.53 13.78 -4.85
N ILE A 79 -3.74 13.26 -5.08
CA ILE A 79 -4.91 14.10 -5.40
C ILE A 79 -5.22 15.05 -4.24
N LEU A 80 -5.21 14.55 -3.01
CA LEU A 80 -5.49 15.35 -1.82
C LEU A 80 -4.47 16.47 -1.62
N ILE A 81 -3.17 16.21 -1.77
CA ILE A 81 -2.15 17.26 -1.62
C ILE A 81 -2.28 18.33 -2.71
N VAL A 82 -2.65 17.97 -3.94
CA VAL A 82 -2.89 18.94 -5.02
C VAL A 82 -4.08 19.83 -4.68
N ILE A 83 -5.18 19.25 -4.20
CA ILE A 83 -6.37 20.02 -3.77
C ILE A 83 -6.00 20.97 -2.63
N ILE A 84 -5.37 20.46 -1.58
CA ILE A 84 -5.00 21.25 -0.39
C ILE A 84 -4.04 22.39 -0.75
N ARG A 85 -3.01 22.12 -1.57
CA ARG A 85 -2.06 23.17 -1.97
C ARG A 85 -2.75 24.27 -2.77
N ASN A 86 -3.62 23.92 -3.72
CA ASN A 86 -4.32 24.92 -4.51
C ASN A 86 -5.28 25.75 -3.66
N THR A 87 -6.03 25.15 -2.73
CA THR A 87 -6.93 25.91 -1.87
C THR A 87 -6.16 26.84 -0.92
N VAL A 88 -5.08 26.38 -0.30
CA VAL A 88 -4.27 27.22 0.60
C VAL A 88 -3.62 28.38 -0.17
N ILE A 89 -3.03 28.12 -1.33
CA ILE A 89 -2.38 29.17 -2.14
C ILE A 89 -3.39 30.23 -2.59
N ILE A 90 -4.56 29.82 -3.10
CA ILE A 90 -5.60 30.76 -3.57
C ILE A 90 -6.12 31.63 -2.43
N ASN A 91 -6.36 31.07 -1.24
CA ASN A 91 -6.84 31.86 -0.11
C ASN A 91 -5.75 32.77 0.47
N ALA A 92 -4.49 32.33 0.49
CA ALA A 92 -3.38 33.13 0.98
C ALA A 92 -3.05 34.35 0.10
N ILE A 93 -3.32 34.29 -1.21
CA ILE A 93 -3.14 35.42 -2.13
C ILE A 93 -4.35 36.35 -2.19
N ALA A 94 -5.55 35.83 -1.91
CA ALA A 94 -6.80 36.58 -2.07
C ALA A 94 -7.15 37.42 -0.84
N ASP A 95 -6.94 36.90 0.37
CA ASP A 95 -7.33 37.59 1.59
C ASP A 95 -6.62 37.04 2.85
N MET A 96 -5.72 37.82 3.45
CA MET A 96 -4.95 37.38 4.63
C MET A 96 -5.82 37.15 5.87
N GLU A 97 -7.01 37.74 5.95
CA GLU A 97 -7.94 37.53 7.07
C GLU A 97 -8.52 36.09 7.06
N ASN A 98 -8.63 35.47 5.89
CA ASN A 98 -9.21 34.13 5.72
C ASN A 98 -8.20 32.98 5.89
N THR A 99 -6.96 33.33 6.28
CA THR A 99 -5.86 32.36 6.46
C THR A 99 -6.18 31.32 7.54
N LEU A 100 -6.90 31.70 8.60
CA LEU A 100 -7.31 30.78 9.66
C LEU A 100 -8.30 29.70 9.15
N GLY A 101 -9.25 30.10 8.30
CA GLY A 101 -10.19 29.17 7.66
C GLY A 101 -9.50 28.18 6.72
N ALA A 102 -8.51 28.65 5.95
CA ALA A 102 -7.70 27.79 5.08
C ALA A 102 -6.87 26.76 5.88
N PHE A 103 -6.29 27.15 7.01
CA PHE A 103 -5.57 26.22 7.89
C PHE A 103 -6.50 25.21 8.57
N ALA A 104 -7.69 25.62 8.99
CA ALA A 104 -8.69 24.71 9.55
C ALA A 104 -9.14 23.66 8.52
N TRP A 105 -9.39 24.09 7.27
CA TRP A 105 -9.73 23.19 6.17
C TRP A 105 -8.61 22.21 5.84
N MET A 106 -7.36 22.68 5.82
CA MET A 106 -6.19 21.83 5.64
C MET A 106 -6.07 20.77 6.75
N ALA A 107 -6.28 21.16 8.01
CA ALA A 107 -6.23 20.23 9.14
C ALA A 107 -7.29 19.13 9.04
N ILE A 108 -8.51 19.47 8.61
CA ILE A 108 -9.59 18.49 8.40
C ILE A 108 -9.23 17.51 7.29
N LEU A 109 -8.80 18.02 6.12
CA LEU A 109 -8.48 17.16 4.97
C LEU A 109 -7.28 16.26 5.24
N THR A 110 -6.23 16.80 5.88
CA THR A 110 -5.06 15.99 6.27
C THR A 110 -5.42 14.95 7.32
N GLY A 111 -6.24 15.30 8.32
CA GLY A 111 -6.73 14.34 9.31
C GLY A 111 -7.51 13.19 8.69
N LEU A 112 -8.43 13.48 7.75
CA LEU A 112 -9.15 12.45 7.00
C LEU A 112 -8.21 11.56 6.17
N ALA A 113 -7.22 12.15 5.50
CA ALA A 113 -6.21 11.41 4.75
C ALA A 113 -5.43 10.44 5.66
N THR A 114 -4.99 10.90 6.83
CA THR A 114 -4.28 10.06 7.81
C THR A 114 -5.14 8.89 8.28
N VAL A 115 -6.43 9.11 8.55
CA VAL A 115 -7.35 8.02 8.94
C VAL A 115 -7.45 6.97 7.83
N VAL A 116 -7.55 7.40 6.57
CA VAL A 116 -7.59 6.49 5.42
C VAL A 116 -6.29 5.68 5.31
N SER A 117 -5.12 6.31 5.42
CA SER A 117 -3.82 5.61 5.37
C SER A 117 -3.60 4.68 6.56
N LEU A 118 -4.15 4.99 7.74
CA LEU A 118 -4.16 4.08 8.90
C LEU A 118 -4.99 2.82 8.62
N ILE A 119 -6.17 2.95 8.02
CA ILE A 119 -7.02 1.81 7.64
C ILE A 119 -6.25 0.88 6.68
N TYR A 120 -5.59 1.44 5.66
CA TYR A 120 -4.76 0.65 4.75
C TYR A 120 -3.59 -0.03 5.46
N SER A 121 -2.94 0.67 6.40
CA SER A 121 -1.85 0.11 7.20
C SER A 121 -2.30 -1.06 8.09
N VAL A 122 -3.51 -0.99 8.66
CA VAL A 122 -4.10 -2.12 9.42
C VAL A 122 -4.25 -3.34 8.52
N PHE A 123 -4.81 -3.19 7.32
CA PHE A 123 -4.93 -4.30 6.36
C PHE A 123 -3.56 -4.83 5.92
N ALA A 124 -2.58 -3.95 5.70
CA ALA A 124 -1.21 -4.34 5.36
C ALA A 124 -0.55 -5.15 6.49
N ILE A 125 -0.73 -4.75 7.76
CA ILE A 125 -0.22 -5.49 8.92
C ILE A 125 -0.88 -6.86 9.02
N ILE A 126 -2.22 -6.95 8.88
CA ILE A 126 -2.93 -8.23 8.90
C ILE A 126 -2.41 -9.15 7.78
N ALA A 127 -2.24 -8.61 6.57
CA ALA A 127 -1.70 -9.37 5.45
C ALA A 127 -0.25 -9.81 5.67
N LEU A 128 0.58 -8.96 6.28
CA LEU A 128 1.97 -9.25 6.65
C LEU A 128 2.05 -10.40 7.67
N VAL A 129 1.24 -10.35 8.73
CA VAL A 129 1.20 -11.41 9.75
C VAL A 129 0.75 -12.74 9.15
N ASN A 130 -0.25 -12.72 8.26
CA ASN A 130 -0.68 -13.92 7.55
C ASN A 130 0.39 -14.43 6.57
N ALA A 131 1.11 -13.54 5.90
CA ALA A 131 2.21 -13.90 5.00
C ALA A 131 3.32 -14.62 5.77
N TYR A 132 3.64 -14.19 6.99
CA TYR A 132 4.60 -14.89 7.86
C TYR A 132 4.21 -16.35 8.12
N GLN A 133 2.91 -16.61 8.26
CA GLN A 133 2.33 -17.93 8.50
C GLN A 133 2.03 -18.73 7.21
N TYR A 134 2.51 -18.29 6.04
CA TYR A 134 2.18 -18.91 4.75
C TYR A 134 0.66 -18.98 4.47
N LYS A 135 -0.11 -17.99 4.93
CA LYS A 135 -1.56 -17.90 4.71
C LYS A 135 -1.89 -16.79 3.73
N LEU A 136 -2.73 -17.10 2.75
CA LEU A 136 -3.26 -16.13 1.79
C LEU A 136 -4.43 -15.34 2.39
N TYR A 137 -4.14 -14.29 3.15
CA TYR A 137 -5.18 -13.35 3.56
C TYR A 137 -5.57 -12.44 2.39
N LYS A 138 -6.82 -12.54 1.95
CA LYS A 138 -7.42 -11.69 0.91
C LYS A 138 -7.99 -10.43 1.55
N ILE A 139 -7.34 -9.28 1.35
CA ILE A 139 -7.89 -8.00 1.78
C ILE A 139 -9.21 -7.76 1.03
N PRO A 140 -10.30 -7.31 1.69
CA PRO A 140 -11.55 -7.01 1.02
C PRO A 140 -11.36 -6.12 -0.21
N VAL A 141 -12.15 -6.35 -1.26
CA VAL A 141 -12.08 -5.65 -2.56
C VAL A 141 -10.84 -5.99 -3.41
N ILE A 142 -9.63 -5.95 -2.86
CA ILE A 142 -8.38 -6.07 -3.63
C ILE A 142 -7.82 -7.50 -3.71
N GLY A 143 -8.14 -8.37 -2.75
CA GLY A 143 -7.54 -9.70 -2.66
C GLY A 143 -7.96 -10.63 -3.81
N SER A 144 -9.19 -10.50 -4.31
CA SER A 144 -9.66 -11.25 -5.49
C SER A 144 -8.98 -10.78 -6.78
N ILE A 145 -8.63 -9.50 -6.87
CA ILE A 145 -7.87 -8.93 -7.99
C ILE A 145 -6.43 -9.47 -7.95
N ALA A 146 -5.81 -9.44 -6.76
CA ALA A 146 -4.45 -9.95 -6.56
C ALA A 146 -4.34 -11.44 -6.92
N GLU A 147 -5.31 -12.25 -6.53
CA GLU A 147 -5.38 -13.66 -6.89
C GLU A 147 -5.44 -13.89 -8.40
N LYS A 148 -6.33 -13.17 -9.11
CA LYS A 148 -6.48 -13.29 -10.57
C LYS A 148 -5.19 -12.91 -11.31
N ILE A 149 -4.53 -11.83 -10.88
CA ILE A 149 -3.27 -11.38 -11.50
C ILE A 149 -2.13 -12.36 -11.20
N ALA A 150 -2.03 -12.85 -9.96
CA ALA A 150 -1.01 -13.82 -9.58
C ALA A 150 -1.18 -15.16 -10.30
N ALA A 151 -2.42 -15.58 -10.57
CA ALA A 151 -2.72 -16.81 -11.29
C ALA A 151 -2.38 -16.73 -12.80
N LYS A 152 -2.51 -15.55 -13.43
CA LYS A 152 -2.28 -15.36 -14.87
C LYS A 152 -0.81 -15.33 -15.28
N LYS A 153 0.11 -15.00 -14.36
CA LYS A 153 1.57 -14.98 -14.59
C LYS A 153 2.28 -16.24 -14.08
N GLY A 154 1.56 -17.36 -13.91
CA GLY A 154 2.11 -18.66 -13.55
C GLY A 154 2.53 -19.46 -14.76
#